data_AF-A0A1Q4XEX6-F1
#
_entry.id   AF-A0A1Q4XEX6-F1
#
_cell.length_a   1.000
_cell.length_b   1.000
_cell.length_c   1.000
_cell.angle_alpha   90.00
_cell.angle_beta   90.00
_cell.angle_gamma   90.00
#
_symmetry.space_group_name_H-M   'P 1'
#
loop_
_entity.id
_entity.type
_entity.pdbx_description
1 polymer ?
#
loop_
_entity_poly.entity_id
_entity_poly.type
_entity_poly.pdbx_seq_one_letter_code
_entity_poly.pdbx_strand_id
1 'polypeptide(L)'
;MYRADINHPRLRKIESPEHLRHVQEAVESGDPDIFAQGPTSSSIDAAVAPVLGPSAVGHFRRWAVSGKTSTLRANAVSILGSLPGRENADVVVSVLETDDVVRRLCLASEVSRLTQCAWEVALAVADDPAGAPEPRRLATKLAKEAVDPKDTEARWCAGYLLQRMAVVLGPES
;
A
#
# COMPACT_ATOMS: atom_id res chain seq x y z
N MET A 1 6.29 -15.92 0.02
CA MET A 1 4.82 -15.98 0.10
C MET A 1 4.30 -15.01 -0.94
N TYR A 2 3.42 -15.46 -1.84
CA TYR A 2 2.84 -14.63 -2.89
C TYR A 2 1.82 -13.64 -2.28
N ARG A 3 2.02 -12.33 -2.46
CA ARG A 3 1.01 -11.29 -2.17
C ARG A 3 0.15 -11.15 -3.42
N ALA A 4 -1.17 -11.21 -3.25
CA ALA A 4 -2.08 -10.97 -4.38
C ALA A 4 -2.04 -9.49 -4.79
N ASP A 5 -2.35 -9.21 -6.05
CA ASP A 5 -2.57 -7.84 -6.49
C ASP A 5 -3.94 -7.33 -6.02
N ILE A 6 -4.09 -6.00 -5.99
CA ILE A 6 -5.39 -5.36 -5.81
C ILE A 6 -6.24 -5.54 -7.06
N ASN A 7 -7.56 -5.62 -6.89
CA ASN A 7 -8.50 -5.66 -8.01
C ASN A 7 -8.85 -4.24 -8.46
N HIS A 8 -7.94 -3.59 -9.19
CA HIS A 8 -8.09 -2.21 -9.66
C HIS A 8 -8.05 -2.12 -11.20
N PRO A 9 -8.99 -1.42 -11.87
CA PRO A 9 -9.12 -1.43 -13.33
C PRO A 9 -7.95 -0.77 -14.09
N ARG A 10 -7.20 0.11 -13.42
CA ARG A 10 -6.03 0.81 -13.99
C ARG A 10 -4.70 0.38 -13.34
N LEU A 11 -4.65 -0.83 -12.79
CA LEU A 11 -3.44 -1.36 -12.16
C LEU A 11 -2.29 -1.41 -13.18
N ARG A 12 -1.15 -0.84 -12.83
CA ARG A 12 0.08 -0.90 -13.62
C ARG A 12 0.89 -2.13 -13.24
N LYS A 13 1.59 -2.72 -14.21
CA LYS A 13 2.45 -3.90 -14.05
C LYS A 13 3.77 -3.72 -14.79
N ILE A 14 4.83 -4.38 -14.32
CA ILE A 14 6.02 -4.59 -15.15
C ILE A 14 5.66 -5.60 -16.25
N GLU A 15 5.92 -5.22 -17.49
CA GLU A 15 5.59 -6.02 -18.67
C GLU A 15 6.77 -6.86 -19.16
N SER A 16 8.00 -6.41 -18.89
CA SER A 16 9.23 -7.09 -19.31
C SER A 16 10.43 -6.70 -18.43
N PRO A 17 11.54 -7.48 -18.46
CA PRO A 17 12.79 -7.11 -17.80
C PRO A 17 13.39 -5.78 -18.29
N GLU A 18 13.14 -5.39 -19.54
CA GLU A 18 13.55 -4.10 -20.11
C GLU A 18 12.75 -2.95 -19.50
N HIS A 19 11.44 -3.13 -19.36
CA HIS A 19 10.57 -2.18 -18.68
C HIS A 19 11.00 -1.99 -17.22
N LEU A 20 11.36 -3.06 -16.51
CA LEU A 20 11.90 -2.96 -15.14
C LEU A 20 13.18 -2.12 -15.07
N ARG A 21 14.13 -2.33 -15.99
CA ARG A 21 15.36 -1.52 -16.05
C ARG A 21 15.07 -0.04 -16.32
N HIS A 22 14.13 0.24 -17.22
CA HIS A 22 13.71 1.61 -17.48
C HIS A 22 13.13 2.29 -16.24
N VAL A 23 12.22 1.61 -15.53
CA VAL A 23 11.64 2.10 -14.27
C VAL A 23 12.73 2.38 -13.24
N GLN A 24 13.73 1.49 -13.11
CA GLN A 24 14.86 1.67 -12.20
C GLN A 24 15.67 2.92 -12.54
N GLU A 25 16.08 3.08 -13.80
CA GLU A 25 16.84 4.24 -14.27
C GLU A 25 16.04 5.54 -14.05
N ALA A 26 14.74 5.51 -14.34
CA ALA A 26 13.84 6.63 -14.13
C ALA A 26 13.80 7.06 -12.64
N VAL A 27 13.54 6.12 -11.72
CA VAL A 27 13.43 6.47 -10.28
C VAL A 27 14.76 6.89 -9.67
N GLU A 28 15.89 6.35 -10.14
CA GLU A 28 17.22 6.82 -9.73
C GLU A 28 17.51 8.25 -10.20
N SER A 29 17.00 8.63 -11.38
CA SER A 29 17.11 9.99 -11.90
C SER A 29 16.10 10.98 -11.29
N GLY A 30 15.14 10.48 -10.50
CA GLY A 30 14.09 11.28 -9.89
C GLY A 30 12.87 11.53 -10.77
N ASP A 31 12.66 10.70 -11.79
CA ASP A 31 11.40 10.62 -12.53
C ASP A 31 10.48 9.56 -11.87
N PRO A 32 9.26 9.92 -11.43
CA PRO A 32 8.34 8.97 -10.84
C PRO A 32 7.76 7.95 -11.83
N ASP A 33 7.89 8.16 -13.15
CA ASP A 33 7.50 7.24 -14.23
C ASP A 33 6.18 6.49 -13.96
N ILE A 34 6.19 5.15 -13.94
CA ILE A 34 4.99 4.30 -13.78
C ILE A 34 4.24 4.59 -12.48
N PHE A 35 4.94 5.03 -11.43
CA PHE A 35 4.35 5.34 -10.12
C PHE A 35 3.48 6.61 -10.16
N ALA A 36 3.64 7.48 -11.16
CA ALA A 36 2.76 8.63 -11.37
C ALA A 36 1.53 8.33 -12.26
N GLN A 37 1.53 7.21 -12.99
CA GLN A 37 0.55 6.92 -14.04
C GLN A 37 -0.68 6.12 -13.57
N GLY A 38 -0.61 5.52 -12.38
CA GLY A 38 -1.68 4.68 -11.82
C GLY A 38 -1.19 3.91 -10.60
N PRO A 39 -2.09 3.21 -9.88
CA PRO A 39 -1.67 2.32 -8.80
C PRO A 39 -0.80 1.19 -9.34
N THR A 40 0.24 0.82 -8.60
CA THR A 40 1.16 -0.26 -8.98
C THR A 40 0.75 -1.59 -8.35
N SER A 41 1.05 -2.69 -9.05
CA SER A 41 0.85 -4.04 -8.54
C SER A 41 1.86 -4.37 -7.45
N SER A 42 1.49 -5.28 -6.54
CA SER A 42 2.41 -5.79 -5.51
C SER A 42 3.66 -6.44 -6.10
N SER A 43 3.55 -6.95 -7.34
CA SER A 43 4.67 -7.48 -8.11
C SER A 43 5.64 -6.40 -8.62
N ILE A 44 5.19 -5.17 -8.91
CA ILE A 44 6.11 -4.05 -9.19
C ILE A 44 6.90 -3.75 -7.93
N ASP A 45 6.23 -3.59 -6.79
CA ASP A 45 6.88 -3.19 -5.55
C ASP A 45 7.93 -4.23 -5.13
N ALA A 46 7.59 -5.53 -5.24
CA ALA A 46 8.51 -6.62 -4.99
C ALA A 46 9.68 -6.72 -5.99
N ALA A 47 9.51 -6.25 -7.22
CA ALA A 47 10.57 -6.26 -8.24
C ALA A 47 11.49 -5.03 -8.16
N VAL A 48 10.93 -3.88 -7.77
CA VAL A 48 11.65 -2.61 -7.71
C VAL A 48 12.33 -2.43 -6.36
N ALA A 49 11.67 -2.70 -5.23
CA ALA A 49 12.23 -2.44 -3.90
C ALA A 49 13.64 -3.07 -3.66
N PRO A 50 13.94 -4.32 -4.06
CA PRO A 50 15.23 -4.95 -3.78
C PRO A 50 16.43 -4.33 -4.51
N VAL A 51 16.20 -3.53 -5.55
CA VAL A 51 17.25 -3.03 -6.44
C VAL A 51 17.37 -1.50 -6.42
N LEU A 52 16.60 -0.82 -5.56
CA LEU A 52 16.68 0.62 -5.39
C LEU A 52 18.01 1.02 -4.73
N GLY A 53 18.70 1.97 -5.36
CA GLY A 53 19.82 2.68 -4.80
C GLY A 53 19.39 3.79 -3.83
N PRO A 54 20.35 4.40 -3.11
CA PRO A 54 20.07 5.42 -2.10
C PRO A 54 19.35 6.66 -2.66
N SER A 55 19.65 7.06 -3.90
CA SER A 55 19.02 8.21 -4.54
C SER A 55 17.53 7.95 -4.76
N ALA A 56 17.17 6.82 -5.38
CA ALA A 56 15.77 6.42 -5.55
C ALA A 56 15.01 6.36 -4.22
N VAL A 57 15.59 5.79 -3.15
CA VAL A 57 14.95 5.79 -1.82
C VAL A 57 14.69 7.22 -1.34
N GLY A 58 15.65 8.14 -1.53
CA GLY A 58 15.47 9.56 -1.23
C GLY A 58 14.35 10.21 -2.07
N HIS A 59 14.19 9.82 -3.33
CA HIS A 59 13.09 10.26 -4.18
C HIS A 59 11.74 9.75 -3.67
N PHE A 60 11.62 8.47 -3.34
CA PHE A 60 10.38 7.88 -2.78
C PHE A 60 9.97 8.56 -1.47
N ARG A 61 10.91 8.89 -0.57
CA ARG A 61 10.60 9.68 0.64
C ARG A 61 9.98 11.04 0.30
N ARG A 62 10.55 11.75 -0.68
CA ARG A 62 10.00 13.04 -1.12
C ARG A 62 8.63 12.88 -1.78
N TRP A 63 8.47 11.85 -2.60
CA TRP A 63 7.21 11.58 -3.28
C TRP A 63 6.11 11.13 -2.34
N ALA A 64 6.40 10.34 -1.30
CA ALA A 64 5.41 9.96 -0.29
C ALA A 64 4.82 11.19 0.42
N VAL A 65 5.65 12.20 0.72
CA VAL A 65 5.23 13.41 1.44
C VAL A 65 4.62 14.46 0.53
N SER A 66 5.23 14.69 -0.65
CA SER A 66 4.97 15.87 -1.48
C SER A 66 4.68 15.56 -2.94
N GLY A 67 4.48 14.28 -3.29
CA GLY A 67 4.10 13.86 -4.63
C GLY A 67 2.85 14.57 -5.12
N LYS A 68 2.87 15.00 -6.38
CA LYS A 68 1.83 15.85 -6.99
C LYS A 68 0.43 15.24 -6.94
N THR A 69 0.32 13.92 -7.05
CA THR A 69 -0.95 13.19 -7.03
C THR A 69 -1.01 12.26 -5.82
N SER A 70 -2.22 12.03 -5.30
CA SER A 70 -2.42 11.05 -4.23
C SER A 70 -1.99 9.63 -4.62
N THR A 71 -2.15 9.28 -5.91
CA THR A 71 -1.66 7.99 -6.44
C THR A 71 -0.14 7.86 -6.32
N LEU A 72 0.62 8.90 -6.71
CA LEU A 72 2.08 8.87 -6.56
C LEU A 72 2.47 8.77 -5.08
N ARG A 73 1.81 9.53 -4.21
CA ARG A 73 2.09 9.48 -2.77
C ARG A 73 1.80 8.10 -2.18
N ALA A 74 0.65 7.50 -2.51
CA ALA A 74 0.27 6.16 -2.05
C ALA A 74 1.24 5.09 -2.56
N ASN A 75 1.56 5.08 -3.85
CA ASN A 75 2.55 4.14 -4.41
C ASN A 75 3.92 4.29 -3.74
N ALA A 76 4.35 5.54 -3.47
CA ALA A 76 5.61 5.78 -2.79
C ALA A 76 5.59 5.28 -1.34
N VAL A 77 4.46 5.42 -0.64
CA VAL A 77 4.25 4.83 0.69
C VAL A 77 4.38 3.31 0.63
N SER A 78 3.81 2.63 -0.36
CA SER A 78 3.91 1.17 -0.51
C SER A 78 5.33 0.68 -0.77
N ILE A 79 6.08 1.38 -1.62
CA ILE A 79 7.51 1.09 -1.83
C ILE A 79 8.28 1.27 -0.52
N LEU A 80 8.14 2.41 0.17
CA LEU A 80 8.85 2.67 1.43
C LEU A 80 8.47 1.68 2.52
N GLY A 81 7.20 1.28 2.59
CA GLY A 81 6.68 0.32 3.56
C GLY A 81 7.37 -1.04 3.46
N SER A 82 7.78 -1.43 2.25
CA SER A 82 8.49 -2.68 1.95
C SER A 82 10.00 -2.61 2.16
N LEU A 83 10.57 -1.41 2.35
CA LEU A 83 12.01 -1.21 2.53
C LEU A 83 12.38 -1.25 4.02
N PRO A 84 13.55 -1.81 4.37
CA PRO A 84 14.03 -1.77 5.74
C PRO A 84 14.41 -0.33 6.16
N GLY A 85 14.43 -0.09 7.48
CA GLY A 85 14.95 1.13 8.08
C GLY A 85 13.88 1.97 8.79
N ARG A 86 14.20 2.41 10.01
CA ARG A 86 13.29 3.19 10.85
C ARG A 86 12.85 4.49 10.19
N GLU A 87 13.75 5.16 9.48
CA GLU A 87 13.44 6.41 8.77
C GLU A 87 12.33 6.21 7.71
N ASN A 88 12.35 5.09 6.98
CA ASN A 88 11.31 4.76 6.00
C ASN A 88 9.98 4.51 6.70
N ALA A 89 10.01 3.75 7.81
CA ALA A 89 8.83 3.48 8.61
C ALA A 89 8.21 4.76 9.20
N ASP A 90 9.03 5.66 9.74
CA ASP A 90 8.57 6.93 10.32
C ASP A 90 7.90 7.81 9.25
N VAL A 91 8.43 7.85 8.02
CA VAL A 91 7.80 8.56 6.88
C VAL A 91 6.44 7.93 6.53
N VAL A 92 6.38 6.60 6.40
CA VAL A 92 5.13 5.88 6.10
C VAL A 92 4.06 6.18 7.14
N VAL A 93 4.39 6.03 8.43
CA VAL A 93 3.45 6.29 9.53
C VAL A 93 3.00 7.76 9.52
N SER A 94 3.93 8.71 9.38
CA SER A 94 3.60 10.13 9.33
C SER A 94 2.64 10.47 8.20
N VAL A 95 2.83 9.90 6.99
CA VAL A 95 1.93 10.14 5.86
C VAL A 95 0.55 9.52 6.12
N LEU A 96 0.49 8.27 6.61
CA LEU A 96 -0.77 7.60 6.90
C LEU A 96 -1.56 8.29 8.04
N GLU A 97 -0.88 8.96 8.97
CA GLU A 97 -1.54 9.73 10.03
C GLU A 97 -2.11 11.06 9.53
N THR A 98 -1.46 11.71 8.55
CA THR A 98 -1.72 13.12 8.20
C THR A 98 -2.37 13.36 6.83
N ASP A 99 -2.25 12.43 5.87
CA ASP A 99 -2.88 12.52 4.55
C ASP A 99 -4.06 11.56 4.45
N ASP A 100 -5.27 12.07 4.70
CA ASP A 100 -6.52 11.30 4.67
C ASP A 100 -6.76 10.58 3.34
N VAL A 101 -6.38 11.22 2.23
CA VAL A 101 -6.60 10.67 0.89
C VAL A 101 -5.66 9.50 0.66
N VAL A 102 -4.38 9.64 1.01
CA VAL A 102 -3.41 8.54 0.90
C VAL A 102 -3.77 7.41 1.84
N ARG A 103 -4.11 7.71 3.10
CA ARG A 103 -4.60 6.71 4.07
C ARG A 103 -5.77 5.90 3.49
N ARG A 104 -6.79 6.57 2.96
CA ARG A 104 -7.95 5.90 2.35
C ARG A 104 -7.54 4.95 1.23
N LEU A 105 -6.63 5.36 0.35
CA LEU A 105 -6.14 4.53 -0.75
C LEU A 105 -5.36 3.31 -0.25
N CYS A 106 -4.46 3.48 0.73
CA CYS A 106 -3.69 2.40 1.33
C CYS A 106 -4.60 1.38 2.05
N LEU A 107 -5.60 1.85 2.81
CA LEU A 107 -6.60 0.98 3.46
C LEU A 107 -7.40 0.18 2.44
N ALA A 108 -7.85 0.81 1.35
CA ALA A 108 -8.58 0.12 0.29
C ALA A 108 -7.70 -0.88 -0.46
N SER A 109 -6.43 -0.55 -0.71
CA SER A 109 -5.45 -1.50 -1.27
C SER A 109 -5.33 -2.74 -0.39
N GLU A 110 -5.22 -2.55 0.92
CA GLU A 110 -5.12 -3.65 1.87
C GLU A 110 -6.39 -4.53 1.89
N VAL A 111 -7.57 -3.91 1.92
CA VAL A 111 -8.85 -4.65 1.85
C VAL A 111 -8.98 -5.41 0.53
N SER A 112 -8.75 -4.75 -0.61
CA SER A 112 -8.87 -5.36 -1.94
C SER A 112 -7.89 -6.51 -2.08
N ARG A 113 -6.63 -6.34 -1.66
CA ARG A 113 -5.62 -7.40 -1.67
C ARG A 113 -6.04 -8.59 -0.82
N LEU A 114 -6.48 -8.37 0.40
CA LEU A 114 -6.79 -9.45 1.33
C LEU A 114 -8.07 -10.19 0.95
N THR A 115 -9.08 -9.50 0.43
CA THR A 115 -10.41 -10.08 0.17
C THR A 115 -10.69 -10.39 -1.29
N GLN A 116 -9.91 -9.80 -2.20
CA GLN A 116 -10.10 -9.83 -3.65
C GLN A 116 -11.47 -9.26 -4.09
N CYS A 117 -12.09 -8.41 -3.26
CA CYS A 117 -13.29 -7.67 -3.65
C CYS A 117 -12.98 -6.58 -4.70
N ALA A 118 -14.02 -6.13 -5.39
CA ALA A 118 -13.92 -5.01 -6.33
C ALA A 118 -13.40 -3.74 -5.62
N TRP A 119 -12.68 -2.89 -6.35
CA TRP A 119 -12.07 -1.68 -5.80
C TRP A 119 -13.08 -0.76 -5.10
N GLU A 120 -14.28 -0.61 -5.64
CA GLU A 120 -15.34 0.23 -5.09
C GLU A 120 -15.82 -0.30 -3.73
N VAL A 121 -15.88 -1.62 -3.57
CA VAL A 121 -16.18 -2.26 -2.29
C VAL A 121 -15.04 -2.02 -1.30
N ALA A 122 -13.80 -2.16 -1.74
CA ALA A 122 -12.64 -1.92 -0.89
C ALA A 122 -12.56 -0.47 -0.40
N LEU A 123 -12.89 0.49 -1.27
CA LEU A 123 -13.04 1.91 -0.90
C LEU A 123 -14.14 2.11 0.14
N ALA A 124 -15.32 1.51 -0.05
CA ALA A 124 -16.42 1.60 0.92
C ALA A 124 -16.02 1.03 2.29
N VAL A 125 -15.28 -0.07 2.33
CA VAL A 125 -14.76 -0.66 3.58
C VAL A 125 -13.65 0.20 4.20
N ALA A 126 -12.83 0.86 3.39
CA ALA A 126 -11.84 1.81 3.92
C ALA A 126 -12.51 3.01 4.61
N ASP A 127 -13.66 3.45 4.08
CA ASP A 127 -14.48 4.53 4.65
C ASP A 127 -15.27 4.07 5.89
N ASP A 128 -15.83 2.86 5.87
CA ASP A 128 -16.53 2.22 6.99
C ASP A 128 -16.08 0.75 7.18
N PRO A 129 -15.04 0.51 8.00
CA PRO A 129 -14.52 -0.85 8.21
C PRO A 129 -15.53 -1.80 8.88
N ALA A 130 -16.47 -1.28 9.68
CA ALA A 130 -17.48 -2.08 10.36
C ALA A 130 -18.51 -2.65 9.37
N GLY A 131 -18.74 -1.98 8.24
CA GLY A 131 -19.61 -2.41 7.15
C GLY A 131 -19.03 -3.46 6.21
N ALA A 132 -17.87 -4.04 6.50
CA ALA A 132 -17.24 -5.06 5.65
C ALA A 132 -18.17 -6.28 5.43
N PRO A 133 -18.35 -6.79 4.19
CA PRO A 133 -19.27 -7.90 3.90
C PRO A 133 -18.97 -9.21 4.65
N GLU A 134 -17.68 -9.48 4.93
CA GLU A 134 -17.24 -10.65 5.71
C GLU A 134 -16.27 -10.19 6.83
N PRO A 135 -16.77 -9.53 7.88
CA PRO A 135 -15.91 -8.77 8.80
C PRO A 135 -14.96 -9.69 9.57
N ARG A 136 -15.42 -10.87 10.01
CA ARG A 136 -14.58 -11.86 10.70
C ARG A 136 -13.47 -12.44 9.80
N ARG A 137 -13.78 -12.66 8.52
CA ARG A 137 -12.81 -13.18 7.54
C ARG A 137 -11.74 -12.14 7.25
N LEU A 138 -12.14 -10.88 7.05
CA LEU A 138 -11.22 -9.76 6.86
C LEU A 138 -10.34 -9.57 8.11
N ALA A 139 -10.93 -9.52 9.31
CA ALA A 139 -10.19 -9.38 10.56
C ALA A 139 -9.13 -10.48 10.77
N THR A 140 -9.45 -11.73 10.43
CA THR A 140 -8.49 -12.85 10.50
C THR A 140 -7.28 -12.64 9.60
N LYS A 141 -7.48 -12.05 8.42
CA LYS A 141 -6.39 -11.73 7.48
C LYS A 141 -5.58 -10.52 7.96
N LEU A 142 -6.25 -9.46 8.41
CA LEU A 142 -5.61 -8.26 8.97
C LEU A 142 -4.77 -8.61 10.19
N ALA A 143 -5.21 -9.51 11.07
CA ALA A 143 -4.44 -9.92 12.24
C ALA A 143 -3.08 -10.52 11.89
N LYS A 144 -2.96 -11.16 10.72
CA LYS A 144 -1.66 -11.68 10.22
C LYS A 144 -0.76 -10.56 9.71
N GLU A 145 -1.33 -9.58 9.01
CA GLU A 145 -0.59 -8.43 8.47
C GLU A 145 -0.14 -7.47 9.57
N ALA A 146 -0.96 -7.30 10.63
CA ALA A 146 -0.65 -6.47 11.79
C ALA A 146 0.60 -6.93 12.58
N VAL A 147 1.09 -8.14 12.34
CA VAL A 147 2.30 -8.68 12.97
C VAL A 147 3.40 -9.05 11.98
N ASP A 148 3.23 -8.79 10.68
CA ASP A 148 4.27 -9.03 9.67
C ASP A 148 5.36 -7.95 9.77
N PRO A 149 6.63 -8.29 10.12
CA PRO A 149 7.69 -7.32 10.27
C PRO A 149 8.16 -6.69 8.94
N LYS A 150 7.75 -7.22 7.79
CA LYS A 150 8.33 -6.90 6.48
C LYS A 150 7.72 -5.68 5.79
N ASP A 151 6.52 -5.28 6.20
CA ASP A 151 5.75 -4.25 5.52
C ASP A 151 5.15 -3.30 6.56
N THR A 152 5.67 -2.07 6.62
CA THR A 152 5.21 -1.07 7.57
C THR A 152 3.82 -0.54 7.21
N GLU A 153 3.54 -0.37 5.92
CA GLU A 153 2.23 0.13 5.45
C GLU A 153 1.14 -0.87 5.79
N ALA A 154 1.33 -2.14 5.39
CA ALA A 154 0.36 -3.19 5.64
C ALA A 154 0.10 -3.37 7.13
N ARG A 155 1.15 -3.32 7.96
CA ARG A 155 1.02 -3.43 9.42
C ARG A 155 0.19 -2.28 10.00
N TRP A 156 0.47 -1.05 9.58
CA TRP A 156 -0.26 0.13 10.04
C TRP A 156 -1.73 0.07 9.61
N CYS A 157 -1.98 -0.22 8.33
CA CYS A 157 -3.33 -0.35 7.77
C CYS A 157 -4.12 -1.45 8.48
N ALA A 158 -3.49 -2.60 8.73
CA ALA A 158 -4.12 -3.70 9.44
C ALA A 158 -4.52 -3.33 10.88
N GLY A 159 -3.64 -2.66 11.62
CA GLY A 159 -3.95 -2.15 12.95
C GLY A 159 -5.11 -1.14 12.93
N TYR A 160 -5.08 -0.20 11.99
CA TYR A 160 -6.12 0.83 11.82
C TYR A 160 -7.51 0.23 11.54
N LEU A 161 -7.57 -0.75 10.62
CA LEU A 161 -8.82 -1.43 10.24
C LEU A 161 -9.34 -2.29 11.40
N LEU A 162 -8.49 -3.10 12.04
CA LEU A 162 -8.88 -3.93 13.18
C LEU A 162 -9.46 -3.12 14.33
N GLN A 163 -8.84 -1.99 14.66
CA GLN A 163 -9.33 -1.09 15.71
C GLN A 163 -10.78 -0.65 15.44
N ARG A 164 -11.12 -0.32 14.19
CA ARG A 164 -12.46 0.15 13.78
C ARG A 164 -13.46 -0.98 13.62
N MET A 165 -13.00 -2.18 13.26
CA MET A 165 -13.84 -3.36 13.15
C MET A 165 -14.20 -3.97 14.51
N ALA A 166 -13.52 -3.61 15.60
CA ALA A 166 -13.71 -4.23 16.92
C ALA A 166 -15.18 -4.32 17.36
N VAL A 167 -16.00 -3.32 17.02
CA VAL A 167 -17.44 -3.24 17.33
C VAL A 167 -18.29 -4.35 16.70
N VAL A 168 -17.86 -4.95 15.59
CA VAL A 168 -18.59 -6.01 14.87
C VAL A 168 -17.93 -7.39 15.00
N LEU A 169 -16.86 -7.51 15.77
CA LEU A 169 -16.11 -8.77 15.98
C LEU A 169 -16.48 -9.48 17.30
N GLY A 170 -17.29 -8.84 18.15
CA GLY A 170 -17.78 -9.41 19.40
C GLY A 170 -18.77 -10.57 19.22
N PRO A 171 -19.11 -11.30 20.30
CA PRO A 171 -20.20 -12.26 20.29
C PRO A 171 -21.53 -11.58 19.94
N GLU A 172 -22.36 -12.26 19.14
CA GLU A 172 -23.74 -11.83 18.92
C GLU A 172 -24.46 -11.86 20.27
N SER A 173 -25.10 -10.74 20.63
CA SER A 173 -25.88 -10.62 21.87
C SER A 173 -27.22 -11.33 21.73
#